data_AF-A0A0F5IIC6-F1
#
_entry.id   AF-A0A0F5IIC6-F1
#
_cell.length_a   1.000
_cell.length_b   1.000
_cell.length_c   1.000
_cell.angle_alpha   90.00
_cell.angle_beta   90.00
_cell.angle_gamma   90.00
#
_symmetry.space_group_name_H-M   'P 1'
#
loop_
_entity.id
_entity.type
_entity.pdbx_description
1 polymer ?
#
loop_
_entity_poly.entity_id
_entity_poly.type
_entity_poly.pdbx_seq_one_letter_code
_entity_poly.pdbx_strand_id
1 'polypeptide(L)'
;MLKRFSNEQLEKLLLHTVGINSILTEALLSQDEPPFEADTIADVNLDIVVIDPNRGRAEQPKIELDLDALCGDWKGGKKKSDLLIFKAAPGYMIALGKKPKNGDVGDCYLIHEFRGNICFNAGDGAVIISYDEKQDAITLFPGGEYKRVETKN
;
A
#
# COMPACT_ATOMS: atom_id res chain seq x y z
N MET A 1 -7.66 -8.24 30.83
CA MET A 1 -6.70 -7.44 31.61
C MET A 1 -5.38 -7.38 30.84
N LEU A 2 -4.99 -6.21 30.33
CA LEU A 2 -3.71 -6.04 29.64
C LEU A 2 -2.59 -5.95 30.68
N LYS A 3 -1.64 -6.89 30.66
CA LYS A 3 -0.43 -6.81 31.50
C LYS A 3 0.43 -5.65 30.99
N ARG A 4 0.60 -4.63 31.82
CA ARG A 4 1.50 -3.51 31.55
C ARG A 4 2.91 -3.88 31.99
N PHE A 5 3.89 -3.71 31.11
CA PHE A 5 5.30 -3.89 31.44
C PHE A 5 5.77 -2.79 32.40
N SER A 6 6.64 -3.12 33.35
CA SER A 6 7.29 -2.13 34.19
C SER A 6 8.37 -1.36 33.40
N ASN A 7 8.74 -0.17 33.88
CA ASN A 7 9.81 0.62 33.26
C ASN A 7 11.13 -0.16 33.19
N GLU A 8 11.45 -0.94 34.23
CA GLU A 8 12.65 -1.79 34.26
C GLU A 8 12.60 -2.92 33.21
N GLN A 9 11.40 -3.47 32.93
CA GLN A 9 11.23 -4.45 31.86
C GLN A 9 11.40 -3.81 30.47
N LEU A 10 10.97 -2.57 30.30
CA LEU A 10 11.15 -1.82 29.05
C LEU A 10 12.61 -1.45 28.82
N GLU A 11 13.34 -1.04 29.87
CA GLU A 11 14.78 -0.76 29.79
C GLU A 11 15.59 -2.00 29.43
N LYS A 12 15.29 -3.14 30.06
CA LYS A 12 15.92 -4.43 29.71
C LYS A 12 15.64 -4.83 28.27
N LEU A 13 14.41 -4.64 27.80
CA LEU A 13 14.04 -4.92 26.42
C LEU A 13 14.81 -4.02 25.45
N LEU A 14 14.87 -2.71 25.73
CA LEU A 14 15.62 -1.74 24.92
C LEU A 14 17.09 -2.16 24.77
N LEU A 15 17.75 -2.46 25.89
CA LEU A 15 19.16 -2.85 25.90
C LEU A 15 19.42 -4.11 25.06
N HIS A 16 18.56 -5.13 25.19
CA HIS A 16 18.67 -6.35 24.41
C HIS A 16 18.47 -6.10 22.92
N THR A 17 17.47 -5.30 22.53
CA THR A 17 17.21 -5.01 21.11
C THR A 17 18.35 -4.22 20.47
N VAL A 18 18.94 -3.26 21.17
CA VAL A 18 20.09 -2.49 20.68
C VAL A 18 21.31 -3.38 20.49
N GLY A 19 21.62 -4.27 21.44
CA GLY A 19 22.74 -5.20 21.33
C GLY A 19 22.60 -6.17 20.15
N ILE A 20 21.41 -6.75 19.97
CA ILE A 20 21.12 -7.66 18.84
C ILE A 20 21.31 -6.94 17.50
N ASN A 21 20.76 -5.73 17.37
CA ASN A 21 20.85 -4.97 16.12
C ASN A 21 22.30 -4.54 15.81
N SER A 22 23.11 -4.22 16.83
CA SER A 22 24.54 -3.93 16.64
C SER A 22 25.28 -5.12 16.04
N ILE A 23 25.10 -6.31 16.62
CA ILE A 23 25.75 -7.54 16.15
C ILE A 23 25.29 -7.91 14.74
N LEU A 24 23.99 -7.78 14.45
CA LEU A 24 23.47 -8.04 13.11
C LEU A 24 24.03 -7.06 12.08
N THR A 25 24.19 -5.79 12.45
CA THR A 25 24.77 -4.76 11.57
C THR A 25 26.24 -5.06 11.29
N GLU A 26 27.01 -5.42 12.31
CA GLU A 26 28.40 -5.88 12.13
C GLU A 26 28.47 -7.13 11.26
N ALA A 27 27.62 -8.14 11.49
CA ALA A 27 27.61 -9.36 10.69
C ALA A 27 27.22 -9.14 9.22
N LEU A 28 26.31 -8.20 8.94
CA LEU A 28 25.96 -7.82 7.57
C LEU A 28 27.08 -7.05 6.87
N LEU A 29 27.86 -6.27 7.61
CA LEU A 29 28.99 -5.49 7.08
C LEU A 29 30.28 -6.30 6.99
N SER A 30 30.43 -7.37 7.78
CA SER A 30 31.58 -8.28 7.79
C SER A 30 31.42 -9.48 6.85
N GLN A 31 30.38 -9.50 6.00
CA GLN A 31 30.37 -10.40 4.86
C GLN A 31 31.42 -9.89 3.86
N ASP A 32 32.65 -10.39 4.01
CA ASP A 32 33.65 -10.38 2.95
C ASP A 32 33.04 -11.15 1.77
N GLU A 33 32.46 -10.41 0.83
CA GLU A 33 32.17 -10.95 -0.50
C GLU A 33 33.49 -11.51 -1.05
N PRO A 34 33.51 -12.77 -1.53
CA PRO A 34 34.72 -13.32 -2.15
C PRO A 34 35.16 -12.39 -3.28
N PRO A 35 36.47 -12.24 -3.53
CA PRO A 35 36.94 -11.45 -4.66
C PRO A 35 36.27 -11.99 -5.92
N PHE A 36 35.48 -11.14 -6.56
CA PHE A 36 34.87 -11.40 -7.86
C PHE A 36 35.99 -11.76 -8.83
N GLU A 37 36.09 -13.04 -9.22
CA GLU A 37 36.92 -13.42 -10.35
C GLU A 37 36.28 -12.81 -11.60
N ALA A 38 36.85 -11.70 -12.04
CA ALA A 38 36.46 -11.02 -13.26
C ALA A 38 36.88 -11.88 -14.46
N ASP A 39 36.04 -12.85 -14.83
CA ASP A 39 35.93 -13.21 -16.23
C ASP A 39 35.49 -11.94 -16.98
N THR A 40 36.35 -11.50 -17.88
CA THR A 40 36.28 -10.22 -18.58
C THR A 40 34.90 -10.01 -19.23
N ILE A 41 34.07 -9.18 -18.62
CA ILE A 41 32.95 -8.52 -19.30
C ILE A 41 33.42 -7.08 -19.54
N ALA A 42 33.67 -6.76 -20.81
CA ALA A 42 34.06 -5.45 -21.26
C ALA A 42 33.14 -4.36 -20.68
N ASP A 43 33.75 -3.27 -20.19
CA ASP A 43 33.17 -1.94 -19.99
C ASP A 43 31.67 -1.91 -19.67
N VAL A 44 31.29 -2.34 -18.47
CA VAL A 44 30.01 -1.91 -17.89
C VAL A 44 30.23 -0.51 -17.33
N ASN A 45 29.80 0.49 -18.09
CA ASN A 45 29.71 1.88 -17.61
C ASN A 45 28.66 1.93 -16.49
N LEU A 46 29.08 1.73 -15.24
CA LEU A 46 28.25 1.92 -14.06
C LEU A 46 28.11 3.43 -13.81
N ASP A 47 27.06 4.03 -14.38
CA ASP A 47 26.59 5.33 -13.95
C ASP A 47 26.05 5.20 -12.51
N ILE A 48 26.90 5.50 -11.53
CA ILE A 48 26.48 5.69 -10.15
C ILE A 48 25.63 6.97 -10.13
N VAL A 49 24.31 6.80 -10.25
CA VAL A 49 23.37 7.90 -10.03
C VAL A 49 23.38 8.23 -8.55
N VAL A 50 24.02 9.34 -8.19
CA VAL A 50 23.85 9.95 -6.87
C VAL A 50 22.39 10.42 -6.80
N ILE A 51 21.53 9.59 -6.21
CA ILE A 51 20.17 9.99 -5.85
C ILE A 51 20.32 10.92 -4.64
N ASP A 52 20.46 12.20 -4.92
CA ASP A 52 20.27 13.25 -3.92
C ASP A 52 18.83 13.09 -3.39
N PRO A 53 18.61 12.86 -2.09
CA PRO A 53 17.28 12.59 -1.54
C PRO A 53 16.30 13.74 -1.76
N ASN A 54 16.80 14.91 -2.19
CA ASN A 54 16.01 16.08 -2.55
C ASN A 54 16.00 16.41 -4.06
N ARG A 55 16.79 15.74 -4.92
CA ARG A 55 16.66 15.92 -6.39
C ARG A 55 15.68 14.92 -6.95
N GLY A 56 14.53 15.44 -7.36
CA GLY A 56 13.69 14.73 -8.32
C GLY A 56 12.66 13.80 -7.70
N ARG A 57 12.19 14.08 -6.48
CA ARG A 57 10.74 13.95 -6.31
C ARG A 57 10.14 15.08 -7.13
N ALA A 58 10.06 14.87 -8.46
CA ALA A 58 8.99 15.50 -9.21
C ALA A 58 7.76 15.25 -8.34
N GLU A 59 7.16 16.32 -7.84
CA GLU A 59 5.83 16.23 -7.27
C GLU A 59 5.04 15.53 -8.36
N GLN A 60 4.84 14.21 -8.21
CA GLN A 60 3.92 13.49 -9.05
C GLN A 60 2.66 14.30 -8.92
N PRO A 61 2.09 14.79 -10.04
CA PRO A 61 0.93 15.66 -9.98
C PRO A 61 -0.05 14.97 -9.05
N LYS A 62 -0.31 15.60 -7.91
CA LYS A 62 -1.25 15.09 -6.93
C LYS A 62 -2.56 15.05 -7.67
N ILE A 63 -2.91 13.88 -8.20
CA ILE A 63 -4.21 13.68 -8.81
C ILE A 63 -5.15 13.69 -7.61
N GLU A 64 -5.68 14.87 -7.30
CA GLU A 64 -6.78 15.03 -6.37
C GLU A 64 -7.99 14.37 -7.02
N LEU A 65 -8.02 13.05 -6.90
CA LEU A 65 -9.13 12.25 -7.37
C LEU A 65 -10.33 12.60 -6.49
N ASP A 66 -11.41 13.04 -7.12
CA ASP A 66 -12.63 13.34 -6.40
C ASP A 66 -13.23 12.03 -5.86
N LEU A 67 -13.09 11.81 -4.55
CA LEU A 67 -13.64 10.62 -3.87
C LEU A 67 -15.17 10.59 -3.92
N ASP A 68 -15.82 11.74 -4.11
CA ASP A 68 -17.27 11.77 -4.30
C ASP A 68 -17.65 11.20 -5.67
N ALA A 69 -16.83 11.37 -6.71
CA ALA A 69 -17.04 10.75 -8.03
C ALA A 69 -16.90 9.21 -8.00
N LEU A 70 -16.11 8.68 -7.06
CA LEU A 70 -15.93 7.23 -6.92
C LEU A 70 -17.11 6.54 -6.23
N CYS A 71 -17.95 7.29 -5.51
CA CYS A 71 -19.07 6.72 -4.77
C CYS A 71 -20.07 6.04 -5.73
N GLY A 72 -20.55 4.85 -5.35
CA GLY A 72 -21.49 4.07 -6.14
C GLY A 72 -21.14 2.58 -6.22
N ASP A 73 -21.98 1.85 -6.96
CA ASP A 73 -21.84 0.43 -7.24
C ASP A 73 -20.99 0.19 -8.49
N TRP A 74 -20.08 -0.78 -8.41
CA TRP A 74 -19.09 -1.12 -9.41
C TRP A 74 -19.09 -2.62 -9.67
N LYS A 75 -19.09 -3.00 -10.93
CA LYS A 75 -19.14 -4.40 -11.37
C LYS A 75 -17.76 -4.91 -11.73
N GLY A 76 -17.35 -5.99 -11.08
CA GLY A 76 -16.13 -6.70 -11.41
C GLY A 76 -16.27 -7.55 -12.67
N GLY A 77 -15.15 -7.85 -13.32
CA GLY A 77 -15.10 -8.82 -14.42
C GLY A 77 -15.49 -10.25 -14.01
N LYS A 78 -15.47 -11.21 -14.96
CA LYS A 78 -16.05 -12.58 -14.87
C LYS A 78 -15.64 -13.49 -13.68
N LYS A 79 -14.83 -13.05 -12.72
CA LYS A 79 -14.41 -13.83 -11.53
C LYS A 79 -14.25 -12.98 -10.26
N LYS A 80 -14.70 -11.73 -10.27
CA LYS A 80 -14.49 -10.77 -9.19
C LYS A 80 -15.81 -10.42 -8.55
N SER A 81 -15.79 -10.26 -7.23
CA SER A 81 -16.91 -9.71 -6.48
C SER A 81 -17.22 -8.29 -6.96
N ASP A 82 -18.48 -7.88 -6.87
CA ASP A 82 -18.87 -6.48 -7.07
C ASP A 82 -18.26 -5.60 -5.97
N LEU A 83 -18.17 -4.30 -6.22
CA LEU A 83 -17.49 -3.34 -5.38
C LEU A 83 -18.43 -2.16 -5.11
N LEU A 84 -18.46 -1.68 -3.87
CA LEU A 84 -19.28 -0.54 -3.47
C LEU A 84 -18.41 0.48 -2.75
N ILE A 85 -18.41 1.73 -3.22
CA ILE A 85 -17.74 2.84 -2.54
C ILE A 85 -18.80 3.78 -1.97
N PHE A 86 -18.66 4.12 -0.70
CA PHE A 86 -19.62 4.97 0.01
C PHE A 86 -18.94 5.78 1.12
N LYS A 87 -19.60 6.88 1.51
CA LYS A 87 -19.15 7.74 2.62
C LYS A 87 -19.77 7.27 3.93
N ALA A 88 -18.94 6.95 4.91
CA ALA A 88 -19.36 6.55 6.25
C ALA A 88 -18.28 6.93 7.27
N ALA A 89 -18.65 7.39 8.46
CA ALA A 89 -17.68 7.79 9.48
C ALA A 89 -16.70 6.62 9.77
N PRO A 90 -15.37 6.82 9.68
CA PRO A 90 -14.63 8.09 9.70
C PRO A 90 -14.28 8.73 8.33
N GLY A 91 -14.67 8.16 7.19
CA GLY A 91 -14.28 8.68 5.86
C GLY A 91 -14.97 8.02 4.67
N TYR A 92 -14.21 7.71 3.62
CA TYR A 92 -14.70 6.93 2.48
C TYR A 92 -14.36 5.45 2.69
N MET A 93 -15.31 4.58 2.40
CA MET A 93 -15.19 3.15 2.57
C MET A 93 -15.43 2.43 1.25
N ILE A 94 -14.74 1.30 1.11
CA ILE A 94 -14.90 0.36 -0.01
C ILE A 94 -15.33 -0.99 0.53
N ALA A 95 -16.42 -1.55 0.03
CA ALA A 95 -16.87 -2.90 0.32
C ALA A 95 -16.61 -3.81 -0.87
N LEU A 96 -15.96 -4.95 -0.64
CA LEU A 96 -15.75 -6.00 -1.64
C LEU A 96 -16.84 -7.08 -1.47
N GLY A 97 -17.70 -7.23 -2.48
CA GLY A 97 -18.77 -8.22 -2.49
C GLY A 97 -20.12 -7.68 -2.03
N LYS A 98 -20.84 -8.46 -1.22
CA LYS A 98 -22.23 -8.14 -0.89
C LYS A 98 -22.26 -6.86 -0.07
N LYS A 99 -23.14 -5.93 -0.46
CA LYS A 99 -23.43 -4.72 0.30
C LYS A 99 -23.69 -5.10 1.77
N PRO A 100 -23.00 -4.49 2.73
CA PRO A 100 -23.27 -4.75 4.14
C PRO A 100 -24.74 -4.44 4.42
N LYS A 101 -25.47 -5.41 4.97
CA LYS A 101 -26.81 -5.15 5.53
C LYS A 101 -26.61 -4.46 6.88
N ASN A 102 -27.49 -3.52 7.23
CA ASN A 102 -27.41 -2.68 8.44
C ASN A 102 -26.72 -3.37 9.63
N GLY A 103 -25.51 -2.93 9.97
CA GLY A 103 -24.74 -3.38 11.13
C GLY A 103 -23.76 -4.54 10.86
N ASP A 104 -23.76 -5.13 9.67
CA ASP A 104 -22.83 -6.20 9.31
C ASP A 104 -21.55 -5.60 8.71
N VAL A 105 -20.42 -5.76 9.39
CA VAL A 105 -19.10 -5.36 8.89
C VAL A 105 -18.64 -6.45 7.93
N GLY A 106 -19.27 -6.52 6.75
CA GLY A 106 -18.70 -7.27 5.63
C GLY A 106 -17.30 -6.75 5.27
N ASP A 107 -16.64 -7.33 4.28
CA ASP A 107 -15.29 -6.98 3.80
C ASP A 107 -15.17 -5.50 3.34
N CYS A 108 -15.20 -4.59 4.30
CA CYS A 108 -15.23 -3.14 4.14
C CYS A 108 -13.93 -2.55 4.66
N TYR A 109 -13.29 -1.72 3.84
CA TYR A 109 -11.99 -1.16 4.11
C TYR A 109 -12.05 0.35 4.05
N LEU A 110 -11.26 1.01 4.90
CA LEU A 110 -11.11 2.45 4.88
C LEU A 110 -10.22 2.85 3.70
N ILE A 111 -10.69 3.78 2.89
CA ILE A 111 -9.90 4.40 1.83
C ILE A 111 -9.05 5.51 2.46
N HIS A 112 -7.76 5.52 2.17
CA HIS A 112 -6.80 6.51 2.65
C HIS A 112 -5.77 6.85 1.56
N GLU A 113 -5.10 7.99 1.72
CA GLU A 113 -4.02 8.40 0.82
C GLU A 113 -2.67 7.90 1.35
N PHE A 114 -1.93 7.19 0.51
CA PHE A 114 -0.58 6.72 0.82
C PHE A 114 0.38 7.00 -0.33
N ARG A 115 1.43 7.78 -0.05
CA ARG A 115 2.47 8.16 -1.02
C ARG A 115 1.89 8.80 -2.31
N GLY A 116 0.83 9.60 -2.18
CA GLY A 116 0.17 10.26 -3.31
C GLY A 116 -0.80 9.37 -4.10
N ASN A 117 -1.06 8.14 -3.63
CA ASN A 117 -2.02 7.23 -4.23
C ASN A 117 -3.18 7.00 -3.27
N ILE A 118 -4.39 6.87 -3.80
CA ILE A 118 -5.56 6.46 -3.02
C ILE A 118 -5.52 4.94 -2.90
N CYS A 119 -5.60 4.42 -1.68
CA CYS A 119 -5.52 2.99 -1.44
C CYS A 119 -6.34 2.57 -0.22
N PHE A 120 -6.48 1.25 -0.06
CA PHE A 120 -7.04 0.63 1.14
C PHE A 120 -6.23 -0.62 1.48
N ASN A 121 -6.22 -1.02 2.75
CA ASN A 121 -5.49 -2.21 3.17
C ASN A 121 -6.45 -3.39 3.29
N ALA A 122 -6.30 -4.40 2.45
CA ALA A 122 -7.11 -5.61 2.49
C ALA A 122 -6.20 -6.83 2.65
N GLY A 123 -6.22 -7.44 3.83
CA GLY A 123 -5.54 -8.72 4.16
C GLY A 123 -4.05 -8.75 3.83
N ASP A 124 -3.73 -9.09 2.58
CA ASP A 124 -2.39 -9.36 2.04
C ASP A 124 -1.59 -8.11 1.64
N GLY A 125 -2.18 -6.91 1.71
CA GLY A 125 -1.44 -5.67 1.45
C GLY A 125 -2.30 -4.44 1.13
N ALA A 126 -1.63 -3.38 0.71
CA ALA A 126 -2.26 -2.17 0.21
C ALA A 126 -2.73 -2.39 -1.24
N VAL A 127 -3.98 -2.05 -1.50
CA VAL A 127 -4.61 -2.07 -2.83
C VAL A 127 -4.77 -0.63 -3.29
N ILE A 128 -4.10 -0.26 -4.38
CA ILE A 128 -4.17 1.06 -4.99
C ILE A 128 -5.43 1.15 -5.86
N ILE A 129 -6.14 2.28 -5.76
CA ILE A 129 -7.30 2.62 -6.56
C ILE A 129 -6.87 3.63 -7.62
N SER A 130 -7.10 3.29 -8.88
CA SER A 130 -6.97 4.20 -10.02
C SER A 130 -8.34 4.38 -10.67
N TYR A 131 -8.70 5.59 -11.05
CA TYR A 131 -9.97 5.90 -11.71
C TYR A 131 -9.71 6.57 -13.05
N ASP A 132 -10.31 6.02 -14.09
CA ASP A 132 -10.34 6.62 -15.43
C ASP A 132 -11.70 7.29 -15.64
N GLU A 133 -11.71 8.62 -15.59
CA GLU A 133 -12.90 9.44 -15.83
C GLU A 133 -13.48 9.26 -17.24
N LYS A 134 -12.65 8.93 -18.25
CA LYS A 134 -13.10 8.81 -19.65
C LYS A 134 -13.87 7.51 -19.88
N GLN A 135 -13.45 6.44 -19.20
CA GLN A 135 -14.06 5.12 -19.32
C GLN A 135 -15.05 4.82 -18.20
N ASP A 136 -15.14 5.70 -17.21
CA ASP A 136 -15.87 5.51 -15.96
C ASP A 136 -15.58 4.13 -15.35
N ALA A 137 -14.28 3.86 -15.19
CA ALA A 137 -13.74 2.58 -14.78
C ALA A 137 -12.75 2.74 -13.62
N ILE A 138 -12.86 1.87 -12.63
CA ILE A 138 -11.91 1.76 -11.52
C ILE A 138 -10.98 0.58 -11.77
N THR A 139 -9.69 0.79 -11.59
CA THR A 139 -8.69 -0.28 -11.58
C THR A 139 -8.09 -0.41 -10.19
N LEU A 140 -8.17 -1.61 -9.62
CA LEU A 140 -7.50 -1.97 -8.38
C LEU A 140 -6.15 -2.63 -8.66
N PHE A 141 -5.11 -2.26 -7.91
CA PHE A 141 -3.80 -2.92 -7.97
C PHE A 141 -3.34 -3.36 -6.58
N PRO A 142 -3.31 -4.67 -6.28
CA PRO A 142 -3.81 -5.79 -7.07
C PRO A 142 -5.36 -5.85 -7.10
N GLY A 143 -5.96 -6.38 -8.16
CA GLY A 143 -7.41 -6.63 -8.21
C GLY A 143 -8.07 -6.41 -9.57
N GLY A 144 -7.47 -5.63 -10.46
CA GLY A 144 -7.87 -5.31 -11.83
C GLY A 144 -9.11 -4.42 -11.98
N GLU A 145 -9.72 -4.42 -13.17
CA GLU A 145 -10.72 -3.42 -13.59
C GLU A 145 -12.16 -3.72 -13.14
N TYR A 146 -12.91 -2.64 -12.87
CA TYR A 146 -14.31 -2.56 -12.47
C TYR A 146 -15.01 -1.45 -13.25
N LYS A 147 -16.27 -1.66 -13.63
CA LYS A 147 -17.08 -0.68 -14.38
C LYS A 147 -18.28 -0.23 -13.57
N ARG A 148 -18.68 1.04 -13.69
CA ARG A 148 -19.84 1.54 -12.94
C ARG A 148 -21.11 0.78 -13.30
N VAL A 149 -21.90 0.45 -12.28
CA VAL A 149 -23.24 -0.10 -12.48
C VAL A 149 -24.19 1.07 -12.69
N GLU A 150 -24.74 1.21 -13.90
CA GLU A 150 -25.86 2.11 -14.13
C GLU A 150 -27.03 1.68 -13.26
N THR A 151 -27.39 2.49 -12.27
CA THR A 151 -28.63 2.30 -11.53
C THR A 151 -29.76 2.65 -12.49
N LYS A 152 -30.44 1.63 -13.01
CA LYS A 152 -31.71 1.84 -13.72
C LYS A 152 -32.69 2.43 -12.72
N ASN A 153 -32.93 3.74 -12.80
CA ASN A 153 -34.11 4.37 -12.22
C ASN A 153 -35.37 3.88 -12.93
#